data_AF-A0AAW8KRZ8-F1
#
_entry.id   AF-A0AAW8KRZ8-F1
#
_cell.length_a   1.000
_cell.length_b   1.000
_cell.length_c   1.000
_cell.angle_alpha   90.00
_cell.angle_beta   90.00
_cell.angle_gamma   90.00
#
_symmetry.space_group_name_H-M   'P 1'
#
loop_
_entity.id
_entity.type
_entity.pdbx_description
1 polymer ?
#
loop_
_entity_poly.entity_id
_entity_poly.type
_entity_poly.pdbx_seq_one_letter_code
_entity_poly.pdbx_strand_id
1 'polypeptide(L)'
;AIDDQHAADIAILQFGRMVDACVTDVIETNQFGLKRHLSSQQFNLTGSKPIQRWQLEQLQNVVAAEKPEWDGINLISHEGDTSKLLLDMQRNDDHSQLLSKFDGLPTLLSSLGVEEAHYDSIIVDYQHLEQLSAILHHSMDQFSKTGVKIVNVTESKPFKHKKVLQIALTYDFDDGQNFTILFHKPDRLSKKISPADALISWKILMNNRDITAAIQPNQGEGISIPVLAGRIMKLINQNSNRFKRLQSKKAEKAKALADAELRLEQKQSQLNSLSVEISNLLNELDQLQNTLLTKQSEENEVIIKENSLDNELPDSISDEEAERLKADLKRLNADPEWAGEDGLRYQAFFERINKALEGGSDAVVWAREWISDLDDQALAQQQAELEAKKLIDAENEAKQKRDEEVLAARTAGIAENKMMQAWLDTLENPEDSNNIDFMAWVSDRRGEFLKNWNGAEGSPEYLTAFYEYSRAWADEHLADRLRNKEPAQNSDNEEFKELNAPTEVEDLQPSTTNDEGNQLYRSVIEGQVKVNLELLEQIRDEAEKDLNDPLLIPAVTELLNQVQKMEAENI
;
A
#
# COMPACT_ATOMS: atom_id res chain seq x y z
N ALA A 1 23.14 -7.88 14.88
CA ALA A 1 24.42 -7.51 14.24
C ALA A 1 25.06 -8.80 13.75
N ILE A 2 25.50 -8.82 12.50
CA ILE A 2 26.23 -9.95 11.90
C ILE A 2 27.69 -9.79 12.33
N ASP A 3 28.37 -10.87 12.71
CA ASP A 3 29.79 -10.79 13.05
C ASP A 3 30.67 -10.62 11.79
N ASP A 4 31.90 -10.11 11.97
CA ASP A 4 32.80 -9.76 10.86
C ASP A 4 33.09 -10.95 9.94
N GLN A 5 33.15 -12.17 10.49
CA GLN A 5 33.42 -13.38 9.72
C GLN A 5 32.22 -13.71 8.82
N HIS A 6 31.02 -13.63 9.37
CA HIS A 6 29.79 -13.86 8.65
C HIS A 6 29.53 -12.78 7.58
N ALA A 7 29.88 -11.51 7.85
CA ALA A 7 29.80 -10.43 6.86
C ALA A 7 30.77 -10.64 5.69
N ALA A 8 31.99 -11.10 5.98
CA ALA A 8 32.99 -11.47 4.99
C ALA A 8 32.51 -12.64 4.09
N ASP A 9 31.92 -13.67 4.69
CA ASP A 9 31.42 -14.84 3.98
C ASP A 9 30.25 -14.49 3.04
N ILE A 10 29.33 -13.60 3.46
CA ILE A 10 28.24 -13.09 2.62
C ILE A 10 28.79 -12.32 1.41
N ALA A 11 29.80 -11.48 1.60
CA ALA A 11 30.40 -10.70 0.51
C ALA A 11 31.07 -11.61 -0.54
N ILE A 12 31.78 -12.65 -0.10
CA ILE A 12 32.40 -13.65 -0.99
C ILE A 12 31.33 -14.44 -1.75
N LEU A 13 30.19 -14.72 -1.13
CA LEU A 13 29.07 -15.44 -1.75
C LEU A 13 28.35 -14.60 -2.80
N GLN A 14 28.09 -13.31 -2.53
CA GLN A 14 27.38 -12.40 -3.44
C GLN A 14 28.19 -11.96 -4.66
N PHE A 15 29.48 -11.67 -4.48
CA PHE A 15 30.33 -11.15 -5.56
C PHE A 15 31.22 -12.22 -6.21
N GLY A 16 31.11 -13.47 -5.73
CA GLY A 16 31.91 -14.61 -6.17
C GLY A 16 33.35 -14.58 -5.63
N ARG A 17 34.02 -15.74 -5.62
CA ARG A 17 35.47 -15.79 -5.42
C ARG A 17 36.16 -15.20 -6.66
N MET A 18 36.35 -13.89 -6.69
CA MET A 18 37.35 -13.30 -7.58
C MET A 18 38.69 -13.96 -7.25
N VAL A 19 39.36 -14.54 -8.24
CA VAL A 19 40.63 -15.26 -8.05
C VAL A 19 41.61 -14.32 -7.33
N ASP A 20 42.19 -14.79 -6.22
CA ASP A 20 43.10 -14.06 -5.33
C ASP A 20 42.50 -12.92 -4.47
N ALA A 21 41.17 -12.83 -4.35
CA ALA A 21 40.54 -11.87 -3.43
C ALA A 21 40.72 -12.28 -1.95
N CYS A 22 41.13 -11.32 -1.12
CA CYS A 22 41.19 -11.46 0.34
C CYS A 22 40.38 -10.34 1.01
N VAL A 23 39.73 -10.66 2.11
CA VAL A 23 39.04 -9.65 2.94
C VAL A 23 40.08 -8.93 3.79
N THR A 24 40.16 -7.62 3.63
CA THR A 24 41.14 -6.78 4.34
C THR A 24 40.57 -6.11 5.58
N ASP A 25 39.30 -5.70 5.53
CA ASP A 25 38.61 -5.02 6.64
C ASP A 25 37.09 -5.21 6.49
N VAL A 26 36.37 -5.22 7.61
CA VAL A 26 34.90 -5.17 7.67
C VAL A 26 34.54 -3.85 8.34
N ILE A 27 33.85 -2.98 7.59
CA ILE A 27 33.57 -1.60 8.02
C ILE A 27 32.07 -1.41 8.11
N GLU A 28 31.58 -1.12 9.30
CA GLU A 28 30.19 -0.73 9.51
C GLU A 28 29.94 0.68 8.94
N THR A 29 28.88 0.82 8.16
CA THR A 29 28.47 2.10 7.56
C THR A 29 26.95 2.17 7.50
N ASN A 30 26.40 3.37 7.70
CA ASN A 30 25.01 3.61 7.32
C ASN A 30 24.92 3.78 5.79
N GLN A 31 23.72 3.59 5.24
CA GLN A 31 23.48 3.63 3.80
C GLN A 31 23.90 4.98 3.18
N PHE A 32 23.68 6.08 3.91
CA PHE A 32 23.91 7.42 3.41
C PHE A 32 25.40 7.78 3.36
N GLY A 33 26.18 7.39 4.37
CA GLY A 33 27.63 7.56 4.41
C GLY A 33 28.32 6.81 3.29
N LEU A 34 27.90 5.56 3.02
CA LEU A 34 28.39 4.81 1.87
C LEU A 34 28.03 5.50 0.55
N LYS A 35 26.78 5.97 0.41
CA LYS A 35 26.34 6.68 -0.79
C LYS A 35 27.14 7.98 -1.03
N ARG A 36 27.42 8.75 0.02
CA ARG A 36 28.28 9.95 -0.05
C ARG A 36 29.69 9.59 -0.51
N HIS A 37 30.25 8.50 0.03
CA HIS A 37 31.58 8.02 -0.35
C HIS A 37 31.62 7.67 -1.84
N LEU A 38 30.69 6.82 -2.29
CA LEU A 38 30.58 6.38 -3.68
C LEU A 38 30.24 7.51 -4.65
N SER A 39 29.68 8.61 -4.18
CA SER A 39 29.38 9.80 -5.01
C SER A 39 30.51 10.83 -5.01
N SER A 40 31.50 10.69 -4.12
CA SER A 40 32.59 11.66 -3.98
C SER A 40 33.61 11.49 -5.08
N GLN A 41 33.77 12.51 -5.92
CA GLN A 41 34.85 12.52 -6.91
C GLN A 41 36.23 12.40 -6.25
N GLN A 42 36.45 13.01 -5.08
CA GLN A 42 37.73 12.94 -4.37
C GLN A 42 38.11 11.50 -3.99
N PHE A 43 37.14 10.68 -3.55
CA PHE A 43 37.41 9.29 -3.17
C PHE A 43 37.35 8.33 -4.37
N ASN A 44 36.69 8.72 -5.46
CA ASN A 44 36.61 7.96 -6.71
C ASN A 44 37.76 8.25 -7.71
N LEU A 45 38.61 9.24 -7.44
CA LEU A 45 39.72 9.58 -8.31
C LEU A 45 40.93 8.69 -8.00
N THR A 46 41.33 7.89 -8.98
CA THR A 46 42.58 7.11 -9.11
C THR A 46 42.72 5.78 -8.35
N GLY A 47 42.37 4.71 -9.06
CA GLY A 47 42.80 3.33 -8.82
C GLY A 47 41.99 2.57 -7.77
N SER A 48 41.90 1.24 -7.91
CA SER A 48 41.27 0.32 -6.95
C SER A 48 42.01 0.29 -5.62
N LYS A 49 41.92 1.37 -4.85
CA LYS A 49 42.32 1.37 -3.44
C LYS A 49 41.13 0.88 -2.61
N PRO A 50 41.35 0.00 -1.62
CA PRO A 50 40.29 -0.41 -0.71
C PRO A 50 39.79 0.82 0.06
N ILE A 51 38.47 0.89 0.25
CA ILE A 51 37.82 1.92 1.06
C ILE A 51 38.44 1.87 2.46
N GLN A 52 38.95 3.01 2.92
CA GLN A 52 39.56 3.11 4.24
C GLN A 52 38.48 3.44 5.27
N ARG A 53 38.55 2.82 6.45
CA ARG A 53 37.60 3.04 7.54
C ARG A 53 37.36 4.52 7.86
N TRP A 54 38.43 5.30 7.97
CA TRP A 54 38.35 6.75 8.24
C TRP A 54 37.59 7.53 7.16
N GLN A 55 37.57 7.06 5.90
CA GLN A 55 36.84 7.72 4.81
C GLN A 55 35.33 7.55 4.99
N LEU A 56 34.90 6.37 5.45
CA LEU A 56 33.50 6.11 5.74
C LEU A 56 33.08 6.81 7.03
N GLU A 57 33.90 6.75 8.09
CA GLU A 57 33.66 7.42 9.37
C GLU A 57 33.43 8.93 9.20
N GLN A 58 34.24 9.61 8.36
CA GLN A 58 34.07 11.05 8.09
C GLN A 58 32.80 11.39 7.33
N LEU A 59 32.18 10.43 6.66
CA LEU A 59 30.97 10.64 5.85
C LEU A 59 29.71 10.08 6.52
N GLN A 60 29.85 9.41 7.67
CA GLN A 60 28.72 9.05 8.52
C GLN A 60 28.17 10.28 9.22
N ASN A 61 26.84 10.40 9.28
CA ASN A 61 26.13 11.37 10.13
C ASN A 61 26.63 12.83 9.99
N VAL A 62 26.97 13.23 8.76
CA VAL A 62 27.49 14.57 8.47
C VAL A 62 26.41 15.62 8.75
N VAL A 63 26.70 16.57 9.63
CA VAL A 63 25.77 17.66 9.96
C VAL A 63 25.72 18.69 8.83
N ALA A 64 26.88 19.08 8.29
CA ALA A 64 27.07 19.97 7.13
C ALA A 64 28.37 19.56 6.41
N ALA A 65 28.44 19.74 5.09
CA ALA A 65 29.62 19.41 4.29
C ALA A 65 30.78 20.39 4.53
N GLU A 66 30.49 21.69 4.63
CA GLU A 66 31.45 22.68 5.14
C GLU A 66 31.33 22.73 6.66
N LYS A 67 32.47 22.67 7.37
CA LYS A 67 32.48 22.80 8.83
C LYS A 67 31.95 24.19 9.22
N PRO A 68 30.88 24.29 10.03
CA PRO A 68 30.38 25.59 10.45
C PRO A 68 31.40 26.31 11.34
N GLU A 69 31.56 27.62 11.17
CA GLU A 69 32.44 28.46 11.98
C GLU A 69 31.71 29.75 12.34
N TRP A 70 31.83 30.16 13.60
CA TRP A 70 31.11 31.30 14.18
C TRP A 70 32.04 32.21 14.97
N ASP A 71 31.88 33.52 14.80
CA ASP A 71 32.43 34.56 15.68
C ASP A 71 31.27 35.20 16.46
N GLY A 72 31.23 34.90 17.75
CA GLY A 72 30.07 35.20 18.58
C GLY A 72 28.80 34.61 17.98
N ILE A 73 27.83 35.48 17.66
CA ILE A 73 26.56 35.12 17.02
C ILE A 73 26.62 35.10 15.49
N ASN A 74 27.72 35.54 14.87
CA ASN A 74 27.82 35.69 13.42
C ASN A 74 28.50 34.48 12.79
N LEU A 75 27.89 33.94 11.75
CA LEU A 75 28.48 32.86 10.97
C LEU A 75 29.63 33.47 10.15
N ILE A 76 30.77 32.78 10.08
CA ILE A 76 31.92 33.16 9.24
C ILE A 76 32.06 32.18 8.08
N SER A 77 31.85 30.88 8.35
CA SER A 77 31.71 29.85 7.30
C SER A 77 30.49 30.12 6.40
N HIS A 78 30.35 29.38 5.30
CA HIS A 78 29.21 29.48 4.40
C HIS A 78 28.93 30.92 3.92
N GLU A 79 30.01 31.69 3.73
CA GLU A 79 29.96 33.12 3.36
C GLU A 79 29.19 34.00 4.35
N GLY A 80 29.09 33.56 5.61
CA GLY A 80 28.36 34.25 6.67
C GLY A 80 26.83 34.20 6.56
N ASP A 81 26.28 33.37 5.66
CA ASP A 81 24.84 33.23 5.43
C ASP A 81 24.27 31.96 6.07
N THR A 82 23.43 32.13 7.09
CA THR A 82 22.74 31.04 7.78
C THR A 82 21.77 30.27 6.86
N SER A 83 21.33 30.88 5.76
CA SER A 83 20.53 30.20 4.73
C SER A 83 21.35 29.14 4.00
N LYS A 84 22.63 29.42 3.74
CA LYS A 84 23.56 28.49 3.08
C LYS A 84 23.92 27.34 4.01
N LEU A 85 24.16 27.65 5.30
CA LEU A 85 24.33 26.63 6.33
C LEU A 85 23.09 25.72 6.44
N LEU A 86 21.88 26.28 6.50
CA LEU A 86 20.66 25.46 6.53
C LEU A 86 20.46 24.63 5.26
N LEU A 87 20.83 25.15 4.09
CA LEU A 87 20.76 24.40 2.84
C LEU A 87 21.75 23.23 2.83
N ASP A 88 22.98 23.44 3.31
CA ASP A 88 23.99 22.39 3.42
C ASP A 88 23.57 21.33 4.45
N MET A 89 23.08 21.79 5.60
CA MET A 89 22.42 20.93 6.59
C MET A 89 21.30 20.12 5.95
N GLN A 90 20.40 20.72 5.18
CA GLN A 90 19.31 20.00 4.53
C GLN A 90 19.81 18.95 3.52
N ARG A 91 20.86 19.27 2.76
CA ARG A 91 21.46 18.31 1.80
C ARG A 91 22.07 17.09 2.48
N ASN A 92 22.47 17.25 3.75
CA ASN A 92 23.01 16.19 4.58
C ASN A 92 22.03 15.72 5.67
N ASP A 93 20.73 16.01 5.51
CA ASP A 93 19.67 15.53 6.38
C ASP A 93 19.08 14.23 5.84
N ASP A 94 19.75 13.13 6.15
CA ASP A 94 19.45 11.79 5.65
C ASP A 94 18.00 11.33 5.91
N HIS A 95 17.38 11.85 6.98
CA HIS A 95 16.06 11.44 7.43
C HIS A 95 15.01 12.57 7.34
N SER A 96 15.36 13.70 6.71
CA SER A 96 14.50 14.90 6.65
C SER A 96 14.02 15.40 8.03
N GLN A 97 14.80 15.13 9.07
CA GLN A 97 14.49 15.42 10.47
C GLN A 97 14.47 16.92 10.80
N LEU A 98 15.17 17.73 10.00
CA LEU A 98 15.20 19.18 10.11
C LEU A 98 13.83 19.81 9.78
N LEU A 99 13.05 19.14 8.95
CA LEU A 99 11.81 19.65 8.37
C LEU A 99 10.58 18.84 8.83
N SER A 100 10.79 17.70 9.48
CA SER A 100 9.73 16.93 10.11
C SER A 100 9.12 17.68 11.29
N LYS A 101 7.80 17.57 11.47
CA LYS A 101 7.14 18.03 12.69
C LYS A 101 7.71 17.25 13.87
N PHE A 102 7.78 17.91 15.01
CA PHE A 102 8.09 17.26 16.26
C PHE A 102 6.89 16.50 16.80
N ASP A 103 7.09 15.21 17.05
CA ASP A 103 6.04 14.31 17.49
C ASP A 103 6.01 14.19 19.03
N GLY A 104 6.62 15.16 19.72
CA GLY A 104 6.69 15.25 21.17
C GLY A 104 7.87 14.54 21.80
N LEU A 105 8.14 14.91 23.05
CA LEU A 105 9.22 14.33 23.87
C LEU A 105 9.14 12.79 23.96
N PRO A 106 8.00 12.14 24.27
CA PRO A 106 7.94 10.68 24.38
C PRO A 106 8.37 9.93 23.11
N THR A 107 7.97 10.43 21.94
CA THR A 107 8.29 9.87 20.63
C THR A 107 9.77 10.06 20.30
N LEU A 108 10.32 11.25 20.58
CA LEU A 108 11.74 11.54 20.43
C LEU A 108 12.61 10.64 21.33
N LEU A 109 12.23 10.47 22.60
CA LEU A 109 12.99 9.64 23.54
C LEU A 109 13.05 8.17 23.09
N SER A 110 11.99 7.69 22.47
CA SER A 110 11.93 6.34 21.88
C SER A 110 12.83 6.21 20.63
N SER A 111 12.96 7.27 19.82
CA SER A 111 13.72 7.23 18.55
C SER A 111 15.23 7.44 18.67
N LEU A 112 15.72 7.88 19.84
CA LEU A 112 17.13 8.25 20.06
C LEU A 112 18.13 7.07 20.19
N GLY A 113 17.72 5.83 19.98
CA GLY A 113 18.52 4.61 20.22
C GLY A 113 19.81 4.47 19.37
N VAL A 114 20.91 5.14 19.71
CA VAL A 114 22.21 5.00 19.01
C VAL A 114 23.41 5.18 19.95
N GLU A 115 24.46 4.34 19.79
CA GLU A 115 25.82 4.19 20.40
C GLU A 115 26.75 5.44 20.41
N GLU A 116 27.89 5.34 21.13
CA GLU A 116 28.70 6.42 21.77
C GLU A 116 29.26 7.54 20.86
N ALA A 117 29.36 8.77 21.40
CA ALA A 117 30.40 9.74 21.05
C ALA A 117 30.53 10.84 22.13
N HIS A 118 31.78 11.25 22.37
CA HIS A 118 32.21 12.30 23.29
C HIS A 118 31.79 13.70 22.83
N TYR A 119 31.19 14.54 23.69
CA TYR A 119 30.97 15.98 23.43
C TYR A 119 30.99 16.84 24.69
N ASP A 120 31.36 18.10 24.49
CA ASP A 120 31.46 19.17 25.50
C ASP A 120 30.10 19.85 25.73
N SER A 121 29.88 20.29 26.96
CA SER A 121 28.55 20.29 27.57
C SER A 121 28.22 21.56 28.33
N ILE A 122 26.97 22.00 28.28
CA ILE A 122 26.40 22.86 29.31
C ILE A 122 26.39 22.04 30.60
N ILE A 123 27.21 22.46 31.56
CA ILE A 123 27.24 21.88 32.91
C ILE A 123 26.33 22.71 33.81
N VAL A 124 25.30 22.08 34.36
CA VAL A 124 24.35 22.73 35.28
C VAL A 124 23.96 21.76 36.38
N ASP A 125 23.93 22.21 37.63
CA ASP A 125 23.36 21.39 38.69
C ASP A 125 21.85 21.27 38.49
N TYR A 126 21.28 20.10 38.80
CA TYR A 126 19.87 19.86 38.54
C TYR A 126 18.94 20.91 39.19
N GLN A 127 19.25 21.35 40.42
CA GLN A 127 18.51 22.42 41.11
C GLN A 127 18.53 23.78 40.38
N HIS A 128 19.53 24.01 39.54
CA HIS A 128 19.71 25.24 38.77
C HIS A 128 19.23 25.09 37.32
N LEU A 129 18.68 23.93 36.93
CA LEU A 129 18.21 23.67 35.57
C LEU A 129 17.07 24.61 35.18
N GLU A 130 16.13 24.86 36.10
CA GLU A 130 15.03 25.81 35.89
C GLU A 130 15.55 27.25 35.70
N GLN A 131 16.53 27.66 36.50
CA GLN A 131 17.17 28.96 36.36
C GLN A 131 17.91 29.10 35.03
N LEU A 132 18.62 28.05 34.60
CA LEU A 132 19.27 28.01 33.30
C LEU A 132 18.24 28.09 32.17
N SER A 133 17.14 27.35 32.30
CA SER A 133 16.02 27.40 31.36
C SER A 133 15.46 28.82 31.22
N ALA A 134 15.28 29.53 32.34
CA ALA A 134 14.82 30.92 32.36
C ALA A 134 15.82 31.89 31.72
N ILE A 135 17.12 31.74 32.00
CA ILE A 135 18.18 32.57 31.39
C ILE A 135 18.23 32.34 29.88
N LEU A 136 18.15 31.07 29.44
CA LEU A 136 18.14 30.71 28.03
C LEU A 136 16.89 31.24 27.35
N HIS A 137 15.71 31.09 27.97
CA HIS A 137 14.45 31.64 27.47
C HIS A 137 14.53 33.16 27.30
N HIS A 138 14.99 33.88 28.34
CA HIS A 138 15.13 35.33 28.29
C HIS A 138 16.11 35.76 27.18
N SER A 139 17.23 35.04 27.05
CA SER A 139 18.21 35.32 26.01
C SER A 139 17.62 35.09 24.61
N MET A 140 16.88 34.01 24.39
CA MET A 140 16.21 33.73 23.11
C MET A 140 15.09 34.74 22.81
N ASP A 141 14.34 35.19 23.82
CA ASP A 141 13.28 36.17 23.65
C ASP A 141 13.80 37.54 23.20
N GLN A 142 15.03 37.90 23.58
CA GLN A 142 15.68 39.09 23.04
C GLN A 142 15.88 39.02 21.51
N PHE A 143 16.00 37.81 20.94
CA PHE A 143 16.14 37.55 19.51
C PHE A 143 14.80 37.22 18.80
N SER A 144 13.68 37.09 19.53
CA SER A 144 12.36 36.74 18.98
C SER A 144 11.66 37.93 18.30
N LYS A 145 12.14 39.16 18.52
CA LYS A 145 11.51 40.42 18.04
C LYS A 145 11.28 40.51 16.53
N THR A 146 12.04 39.76 15.74
CA THR A 146 11.98 39.80 14.27
C THR A 146 11.62 38.44 13.65
N GLY A 147 11.15 37.48 14.44
CA GLY A 147 11.00 36.10 14.00
C GLY A 147 10.00 35.28 14.82
N VAL A 148 10.28 33.99 14.88
CA VAL A 148 9.45 32.97 15.53
C VAL A 148 9.51 33.15 17.04
N LYS A 149 8.38 32.97 17.73
CA LYS A 149 8.26 33.16 19.19
C LYS A 149 8.23 31.83 19.92
N ILE A 150 8.83 31.80 21.11
CA ILE A 150 8.70 30.66 22.03
C ILE A 150 7.31 30.71 22.65
N VAL A 151 6.60 29.59 22.59
CA VAL A 151 5.25 29.42 23.15
C VAL A 151 5.29 28.65 24.46
N ASN A 152 6.15 27.65 24.54
CA ASN A 152 6.21 26.75 25.69
C ASN A 152 7.63 26.24 25.94
N VAL A 153 7.91 25.92 27.20
CA VAL A 153 9.16 25.28 27.62
C VAL A 153 8.80 24.09 28.51
N THR A 154 9.22 22.90 28.11
CA THR A 154 8.89 21.64 28.79
C THR A 154 10.17 20.95 29.25
N GLU A 155 10.25 20.65 30.55
CA GLU A 155 11.23 19.73 31.11
C GLU A 155 10.66 18.31 31.14
N SER A 156 11.42 17.32 30.67
CA SER A 156 11.03 15.92 30.78
C SER A 156 11.25 15.38 32.19
N LYS A 157 10.46 14.38 32.59
CA LYS A 157 10.84 13.55 33.75
C LYS A 157 12.21 12.89 33.50
N PRO A 158 13.03 12.66 34.54
CA PRO A 158 14.26 11.90 34.39
C PRO A 158 13.99 10.52 33.77
N PHE A 159 14.76 10.17 32.74
CA PHE A 159 14.66 8.89 32.05
C PHE A 159 16.05 8.26 31.89
N LYS A 160 16.10 6.94 31.67
CA LYS A 160 17.36 6.21 31.53
C LYS A 160 17.59 5.84 30.08
N HIS A 161 18.75 6.19 29.54
CA HIS A 161 19.16 5.81 28.19
C HIS A 161 20.64 5.44 28.21
N LYS A 162 20.98 4.26 27.64
CA LYS A 162 22.33 3.65 27.70
C LYS A 162 22.97 3.64 29.09
N LYS A 163 22.21 3.19 30.09
CA LYS A 163 22.66 3.11 31.49
C LYS A 163 22.94 4.46 32.17
N VAL A 164 22.74 5.59 31.49
CA VAL A 164 22.90 6.93 32.04
C VAL A 164 21.53 7.58 32.28
N LEU A 165 21.37 8.29 33.38
CA LEU A 165 20.18 9.09 33.65
C LEU A 165 20.24 10.42 32.89
N GLN A 166 19.13 10.77 32.26
CA GLN A 166 19.02 11.91 31.36
C GLN A 166 17.75 12.72 31.63
N ILE A 167 17.80 13.99 31.24
CA ILE A 167 16.69 14.94 31.26
C ILE A 167 16.72 15.70 29.93
N ALA A 168 15.55 15.94 29.35
CA ALA A 168 15.39 16.74 28.13
C ALA A 168 14.70 18.06 28.48
N LEU A 169 15.15 19.14 27.85
CA LEU A 169 14.54 20.46 27.93
C LEU A 169 14.15 20.90 26.52
N THR A 170 12.85 21.06 26.27
CA THR A 170 12.29 21.38 24.95
C THR A 170 11.64 22.75 24.95
N TYR A 171 11.90 23.53 23.90
CA TYR A 171 11.32 24.83 23.61
C TYR A 171 10.45 24.72 22.35
N ASP A 172 9.16 24.99 22.48
CA ASP A 172 8.20 24.97 21.39
C ASP A 172 8.00 26.37 20.83
N PHE A 173 7.91 26.47 19.51
CA PHE A 173 7.76 27.73 18.79
C PHE A 173 6.37 27.89 18.16
N ASP A 174 5.95 29.13 17.93
CA ASP A 174 4.62 29.48 17.43
C ASP A 174 4.35 29.02 15.98
N ASP A 175 5.40 28.69 15.23
CA ASP A 175 5.29 28.07 13.90
C ASP A 175 5.28 26.53 13.91
N GLY A 176 5.31 25.92 15.10
CA GLY A 176 5.33 24.48 15.29
C GLY A 176 6.71 23.82 15.21
N GLN A 177 7.78 24.60 15.05
CA GLN A 177 9.14 24.09 15.25
C GLN A 177 9.43 23.86 16.73
N ASN A 178 10.43 23.05 17.05
CA ASN A 178 10.96 22.97 18.40
C ASN A 178 12.49 22.95 18.42
N PHE A 179 13.00 23.15 19.62
CA PHE A 179 14.39 22.98 19.96
C PHE A 179 14.51 22.18 21.26
N THR A 180 15.37 21.16 21.29
CA THR A 180 15.52 20.28 22.46
C THR A 180 16.99 20.13 22.86
N ILE A 181 17.30 20.33 24.15
CA ILE A 181 18.62 20.05 24.73
C ILE A 181 18.52 18.79 25.60
N LEU A 182 19.41 17.84 25.38
CA LEU A 182 19.52 16.62 26.17
C LEU A 182 20.69 16.72 27.14
N PHE A 183 20.38 16.57 28.42
CA PHE A 183 21.32 16.53 29.53
C PHE A 183 21.47 15.12 30.07
N HIS A 184 22.67 14.78 30.52
CA HIS A 184 22.94 13.52 31.19
C HIS A 184 23.72 13.72 32.49
N LYS A 185 23.49 12.85 33.47
CA LYS A 185 24.35 12.76 34.65
C LYS A 185 25.58 11.92 34.31
N PRO A 186 26.82 12.38 34.51
CA PRO A 186 28.03 11.64 34.11
C PRO A 186 28.23 10.29 34.84
N ASP A 187 27.50 10.04 35.93
CA ASP A 187 27.57 8.78 36.68
C ASP A 187 26.61 7.71 36.13
N ARG A 188 27.20 6.67 35.54
CA ARG A 188 26.52 5.49 34.96
C ARG A 188 25.88 4.55 36.02
N LEU A 189 26.23 4.68 37.31
CA LEU A 189 25.71 3.82 38.39
C LEU A 189 24.54 4.44 39.14
N SER A 190 24.31 5.73 38.94
CA SER A 190 23.23 6.46 39.60
C SER A 190 21.84 5.94 39.23
N LYS A 191 21.01 5.70 40.25
CA LYS A 191 19.61 5.28 40.10
C LYS A 191 18.61 6.44 40.18
N LYS A 192 19.07 7.62 40.62
CA LYS A 192 18.27 8.85 40.75
C LYS A 192 19.13 10.07 40.42
N ILE A 193 18.48 11.15 40.00
CA ILE A 193 19.07 12.49 39.90
C ILE A 193 18.66 13.26 41.15
N SER A 194 19.65 13.77 41.87
CA SER A 194 19.52 14.59 43.07
C SER A 194 19.70 16.07 42.70
N PRO A 195 19.14 17.01 43.47
CA PRO A 195 19.22 18.45 43.15
C PRO A 195 20.66 18.99 43.02
N ALA A 196 21.61 18.45 43.77
CA ALA A 196 23.01 18.84 43.72
C ALA A 196 23.84 18.13 42.63
N ASP A 197 23.23 17.24 41.85
CA ASP A 197 23.95 16.52 40.79
C ASP A 197 24.21 17.44 39.59
N ALA A 198 25.45 17.48 39.12
CA ALA A 198 25.81 18.14 37.88
C ALA A 198 25.30 17.35 36.67
N LEU A 199 24.63 18.05 35.75
CA LEU A 199 24.13 17.58 34.48
C LEU A 199 24.94 18.18 33.34
N ILE A 200 25.15 17.38 32.30
CA ILE A 200 26.06 17.66 31.18
C ILE A 200 25.23 17.54 29.90
N SER A 201 25.01 18.65 29.17
CA SER A 201 24.37 18.58 27.86
C SER A 201 25.25 17.84 26.86
N TRP A 202 24.70 16.92 26.07
CA TRP A 202 25.49 16.15 25.10
C TRP A 202 24.92 16.18 23.68
N LYS A 203 23.65 16.58 23.55
CA LYS A 203 22.97 16.63 22.26
C LYS A 203 21.96 17.77 22.22
N ILE A 204 21.94 18.48 21.12
CA ILE A 204 21.06 19.60 20.86
C ILE A 204 20.36 19.37 19.52
N LEU A 205 19.02 19.34 19.57
CA LEU A 205 18.17 19.02 18.45
C LEU A 205 17.37 20.26 18.01
N MET A 206 17.21 20.44 16.71
CA MET A 206 16.17 21.30 16.13
C MET A 206 15.21 20.41 15.36
N ASN A 207 13.92 20.50 15.67
CA ASN A 207 12.92 19.53 15.26
C ASN A 207 13.32 18.12 15.72
N ASN A 208 13.70 17.23 14.80
CA ASN A 208 14.21 15.91 15.12
C ASN A 208 15.70 15.74 14.78
N ARG A 209 16.37 16.79 14.28
CA ARG A 209 17.74 16.72 13.76
C ARG A 209 18.74 17.21 14.78
N ASP A 210 19.82 16.46 14.97
CA ASP A 210 20.98 16.92 15.74
C ASP A 210 21.69 18.08 15.02
N ILE A 211 21.79 19.20 15.73
CA ILE A 211 22.44 20.42 15.26
C ILE A 211 23.65 20.80 16.13
N THR A 212 24.05 19.98 17.09
CA THR A 212 25.09 20.28 18.08
C THR A 212 26.36 20.78 17.41
N ALA A 213 26.88 20.03 16.43
CA ALA A 213 28.08 20.41 15.69
C ALA A 213 27.90 21.66 14.81
N ALA A 214 26.67 22.03 14.44
CA ALA A 214 26.40 23.23 13.65
C ALA A 214 26.43 24.51 14.49
N ILE A 215 25.93 24.47 15.72
CA ILE A 215 25.90 25.63 16.63
C ILE A 215 27.12 25.69 17.55
N GLN A 216 27.80 24.56 17.75
CA GLN A 216 29.00 24.41 18.58
C GLN A 216 30.07 23.58 17.83
N PRO A 217 30.69 24.14 16.77
CA PRO A 217 31.66 23.42 15.94
C PRO A 217 33.04 23.24 16.60
N ASN A 218 33.37 24.07 17.58
CA ASN A 218 34.62 24.01 18.35
C ASN A 218 34.32 23.34 19.70
N GLN A 219 34.51 22.02 19.73
CA GLN A 219 34.37 21.20 20.92
C GLN A 219 35.42 21.63 21.98
N GLY A 220 35.02 21.88 23.23
CA GLY A 220 35.93 22.27 24.31
C GLY A 220 35.98 23.78 24.62
N GLU A 221 35.36 24.63 23.80
CA GLU A 221 35.39 26.08 23.97
C GLU A 221 34.08 26.54 24.63
N GLY A 222 34.18 27.01 25.87
CA GLY A 222 33.01 27.45 26.65
C GLY A 222 32.25 28.59 25.95
N ILE A 223 31.10 28.28 25.37
CA ILE A 223 30.22 29.26 24.72
C ILE A 223 29.26 29.85 25.76
N SER A 224 29.12 31.17 25.77
CA SER A 224 28.15 31.84 26.64
C SER A 224 26.71 31.56 26.19
N ILE A 225 25.81 31.38 27.17
CA ILE A 225 24.39 31.11 26.93
C ILE A 225 23.73 32.11 25.96
N PRO A 226 23.99 33.44 26.04
CA PRO A 226 23.42 34.39 25.08
C PRO A 226 23.90 34.17 23.64
N VAL A 227 25.17 33.79 23.45
CA VAL A 227 25.73 33.50 22.11
C VAL A 227 25.10 32.22 21.55
N LEU A 228 24.99 31.17 22.38
CA LEU A 228 24.32 29.93 22.01
C LEU A 228 22.85 30.17 21.61
N ALA A 229 22.10 30.90 22.44
CA ALA A 229 20.72 31.29 22.18
C ALA A 229 20.58 32.06 20.85
N GLY A 230 21.49 33.00 20.59
CA GLY A 230 21.52 33.75 19.33
C GLY A 230 21.76 32.87 18.10
N ARG A 231 22.68 31.90 18.19
CA ARG A 231 22.93 30.93 17.09
C ARG A 231 21.71 30.05 16.83
N ILE A 232 21.08 29.53 17.88
CA ILE A 232 19.86 28.72 17.79
C ILE A 232 18.74 29.52 17.12
N MET A 233 18.48 30.74 17.61
CA MET A 233 17.39 31.55 17.09
C MET A 233 17.59 31.94 15.62
N LYS A 234 18.84 32.18 15.18
CA LYS A 234 19.15 32.41 13.76
C LYS A 234 18.75 31.20 12.89
N LEU A 235 19.09 29.98 13.32
CA LEU A 235 18.73 28.78 12.57
C LEU A 235 17.22 28.56 12.51
N ILE A 236 16.51 28.71 13.64
CA ILE A 236 15.06 28.50 13.71
C ILE A 236 14.31 29.51 12.85
N ASN A 237 14.68 30.80 12.95
CA ASN A 237 14.08 31.86 12.13
C ASN A 237 14.29 31.61 10.64
N GLN A 238 15.50 31.19 10.26
CA GLN A 238 15.82 30.91 8.86
C GLN A 238 15.10 29.66 8.33
N ASN A 239 14.80 28.67 9.18
CA ASN A 239 14.08 27.45 8.80
C ASN A 239 12.55 27.65 8.72
N SER A 240 12.00 28.63 9.42
CA SER A 240 10.54 28.82 9.61
C SER A 240 9.72 28.78 8.31
N ASN A 241 10.06 29.60 7.31
CA ASN A 241 9.31 29.66 6.06
C ASN A 241 9.32 28.32 5.30
N ARG A 242 10.44 27.58 5.36
CA ARG A 242 10.56 26.27 4.71
C ARG A 242 9.75 25.22 5.47
N PHE A 243 9.84 25.24 6.80
CA PHE A 243 9.09 24.36 7.68
C PHE A 243 7.59 24.51 7.44
N LYS A 244 7.03 25.73 7.52
CA LYS A 244 5.60 26.00 7.26
C LYS A 244 5.13 25.48 5.91
N ARG A 245 5.89 25.75 4.85
CA ARG A 245 5.56 25.28 3.49
C ARG A 245 5.54 23.76 3.40
N LEU A 246 6.48 23.07 4.06
CA LEU A 246 6.54 21.60 4.03
C LEU A 246 5.46 20.96 4.90
N GLN A 247 5.12 21.54 6.04
CA GLN A 247 4.00 21.08 6.85
C GLN A 247 2.67 21.21 6.10
N SER A 248 2.45 22.35 5.43
CA SER A 248 1.27 22.55 4.57
C SER A 248 1.20 21.50 3.44
N LYS A 249 2.30 21.25 2.74
CA LYS A 249 2.35 20.19 1.71
C LYS A 249 2.15 18.79 2.27
N LYS A 250 2.65 18.49 3.47
CA LYS A 250 2.46 17.20 4.14
C LYS A 250 0.99 17.00 4.50
N ALA A 251 0.33 18.03 5.01
CA ALA A 251 -1.10 18.02 5.31
C ALA A 251 -1.95 17.84 4.04
N GLU A 252 -1.61 18.54 2.95
CA GLU A 252 -2.26 18.38 1.64
C GLU A 252 -2.15 16.94 1.13
N LYS A 253 -0.95 16.35 1.18
CA LYS A 253 -0.73 14.95 0.78
C LYS A 253 -1.47 13.96 1.68
N ALA A 254 -1.49 14.18 2.99
CA ALA A 254 -2.22 13.32 3.92
C ALA A 254 -3.72 13.37 3.65
N LYS A 255 -4.28 14.56 3.37
CA LYS A 255 -5.68 14.70 2.97
C LYS A 255 -5.97 13.97 1.66
N ALA A 256 -5.14 14.17 0.64
CA ALA A 256 -5.31 13.49 -0.65
C ALA A 256 -5.24 11.95 -0.54
N LEU A 257 -4.42 11.43 0.38
CA LEU A 257 -4.32 10.00 0.68
C LEU A 257 -5.61 9.50 1.34
N ALA A 258 -6.10 10.18 2.38
CA ALA A 258 -7.36 9.83 3.04
C ALA A 258 -8.56 9.86 2.08
N ASP A 259 -8.64 10.89 1.22
CA ASP A 259 -9.68 11.00 0.19
C ASP A 259 -9.60 9.85 -0.83
N ALA A 260 -8.40 9.38 -1.16
CA ALA A 260 -8.20 8.26 -2.07
C ALA A 260 -8.59 6.91 -1.42
N GLU A 261 -8.26 6.71 -0.14
CA GLU A 261 -8.66 5.52 0.63
C GLU A 261 -10.19 5.42 0.74
N LEU A 262 -10.86 6.53 1.05
CA LEU A 262 -12.32 6.59 1.10
C LEU A 262 -12.96 6.25 -0.26
N ARG A 263 -12.39 6.75 -1.37
CA ARG A 263 -12.84 6.37 -2.72
C ARG A 263 -12.63 4.89 -3.01
N LEU A 264 -11.55 4.30 -2.52
CA LEU A 264 -11.28 2.87 -2.68
C LEU A 264 -12.35 2.05 -1.95
N GLU A 265 -12.66 2.41 -0.71
CA GLU A 265 -13.70 1.75 0.10
C GLU A 265 -15.09 1.86 -0.56
N GLN A 266 -15.45 3.04 -1.07
CA GLN A 266 -16.69 3.23 -1.83
C GLN A 266 -16.72 2.38 -3.10
N LYS A 267 -15.61 2.31 -3.84
CA LYS A 267 -15.52 1.48 -5.05
C LYS A 267 -15.59 -0.01 -4.73
N GLN A 268 -14.99 -0.45 -3.63
CA GLN A 268 -15.09 -1.84 -3.18
C GLN A 268 -16.53 -2.19 -2.81
N SER A 269 -17.24 -1.29 -2.14
CA SER A 269 -18.66 -1.47 -1.79
C SER A 269 -19.54 -1.55 -3.05
N GLN A 270 -19.30 -0.68 -4.04
CA GLN A 270 -19.99 -0.72 -5.34
C GLN A 270 -19.70 -2.01 -6.12
N LEU A 271 -18.46 -2.50 -6.10
CA LEU A 271 -18.10 -3.77 -6.75
C LEU A 271 -18.85 -4.94 -6.11
N ASN A 272 -18.93 -4.98 -4.79
CA ASN A 272 -19.67 -6.02 -4.08
C ASN A 272 -21.16 -5.97 -4.41
N SER A 273 -21.78 -4.78 -4.45
CA SER A 273 -23.20 -4.65 -4.80
C SER A 273 -23.48 -5.10 -6.24
N LEU A 274 -22.65 -4.68 -7.20
CA LEU A 274 -22.78 -5.10 -8.59
C LEU A 274 -22.54 -6.60 -8.77
N SER A 275 -21.62 -7.19 -8.00
CA SER A 275 -21.38 -8.65 -8.03
C SER A 275 -22.60 -9.43 -7.54
N VAL A 276 -23.28 -8.95 -6.49
CA VAL A 276 -24.53 -9.54 -6.01
C VAL A 276 -25.63 -9.41 -7.07
N GLU A 277 -25.75 -8.25 -7.72
CA GLU A 277 -26.72 -8.02 -8.79
C GLU A 277 -26.47 -8.95 -10.00
N ILE A 278 -25.22 -9.10 -10.43
CA ILE A 278 -24.85 -10.03 -11.52
C ILE A 278 -25.22 -11.47 -11.14
N SER A 279 -24.94 -11.90 -9.90
CA SER A 279 -25.31 -13.25 -9.45
C SER A 279 -26.83 -13.47 -9.47
N ASN A 280 -27.61 -12.47 -9.05
CA ASN A 280 -29.07 -12.54 -9.11
C ASN A 280 -29.59 -12.64 -10.55
N LEU A 281 -29.06 -11.82 -11.46
CA LEU A 281 -29.44 -11.85 -12.87
C LEU A 281 -29.07 -13.18 -13.56
N LEU A 282 -27.93 -13.78 -13.21
CA LEU A 282 -27.55 -15.11 -13.71
C LEU A 282 -28.55 -16.18 -13.24
N ASN A 283 -28.95 -16.15 -11.97
CA ASN A 283 -29.98 -17.06 -11.46
C ASN A 283 -31.32 -16.89 -12.18
N GLU A 284 -31.73 -15.66 -12.49
CA GLU A 284 -32.96 -15.39 -13.27
C GLU A 284 -32.85 -15.93 -14.70
N LEU A 285 -31.69 -15.76 -15.35
CA LEU A 285 -31.43 -16.30 -16.69
C LEU A 285 -31.52 -17.83 -16.71
N ASP A 286 -30.93 -18.51 -15.73
CA ASP A 286 -31.00 -19.97 -15.61
C ASP A 286 -32.44 -20.45 -15.42
N GLN A 287 -33.25 -19.74 -14.63
CA GLN A 287 -34.67 -20.06 -14.45
C GLN A 287 -35.45 -19.89 -15.77
N LEU A 288 -35.22 -18.81 -16.50
CA LEU A 288 -35.86 -18.56 -17.80
C LEU A 288 -35.46 -19.61 -18.84
N GLN A 289 -34.19 -20.00 -18.89
CA GLN A 289 -33.68 -21.00 -19.81
C GLN A 289 -34.28 -22.38 -19.51
N ASN A 290 -34.33 -22.77 -18.23
CA ASN A 290 -35.01 -23.99 -17.82
C ASN A 290 -36.48 -23.99 -18.23
N THR A 291 -37.20 -22.89 -18.01
CA THR A 291 -38.61 -22.73 -18.39
C THR A 291 -38.82 -22.84 -19.90
N LEU A 292 -37.91 -22.30 -20.71
CA LEU A 292 -37.93 -22.43 -22.17
C LEU A 292 -37.69 -23.87 -22.62
N LEU A 293 -36.73 -24.58 -22.01
CA LEU A 293 -36.50 -26.00 -22.29
C LEU A 293 -37.72 -26.85 -21.97
N THR A 294 -38.41 -26.62 -20.85
CA THR A 294 -39.64 -27.37 -20.51
C THR A 294 -40.72 -27.13 -21.55
N LYS A 295 -40.96 -25.87 -21.96
CA LYS A 295 -41.95 -25.54 -23.00
C LYS A 295 -41.62 -26.17 -24.35
N GLN A 296 -40.35 -26.16 -24.77
CA GLN A 296 -39.92 -26.81 -26.00
C GLN A 296 -40.09 -28.34 -25.92
N SER A 297 -39.86 -28.95 -24.76
CA SER A 297 -40.10 -30.39 -24.58
C SER A 297 -41.58 -30.76 -24.66
N GLU A 298 -42.46 -29.89 -24.15
CA GLU A 298 -43.92 -30.05 -24.23
C GLU A 298 -44.45 -29.84 -25.66
N GLU A 299 -43.94 -28.84 -26.39
CA GLU A 299 -44.28 -28.62 -27.81
C GLU A 299 -43.79 -29.77 -28.71
N ASN A 300 -42.58 -30.28 -28.46
CA ASN A 300 -42.05 -31.42 -29.21
C ASN A 300 -42.83 -32.72 -28.94
N GLU A 301 -43.38 -32.92 -27.73
CA GLU A 301 -44.23 -34.08 -27.43
C GLU A 301 -45.60 -34.04 -28.14
N VAL A 302 -46.09 -32.83 -28.47
CA VAL A 302 -47.31 -32.63 -29.26
C VAL A 302 -47.03 -32.88 -30.75
N ILE A 303 -45.90 -32.39 -31.27
CA ILE A 303 -45.49 -32.58 -32.68
C ILE A 303 -45.21 -34.06 -33.00
N ILE A 304 -44.60 -34.81 -32.07
CA ILE A 304 -44.34 -36.25 -32.26
C ILE A 304 -45.64 -37.08 -32.30
N LYS A 305 -46.70 -36.63 -31.62
CA LYS A 305 -48.02 -37.28 -31.70
C LYS A 305 -48.75 -36.98 -33.02
N GLU A 306 -48.59 -35.77 -33.56
CA GLU A 306 -49.18 -35.38 -34.85
C GLU A 306 -48.49 -36.02 -36.07
N ASN A 307 -47.16 -36.19 -36.05
CA ASN A 307 -46.40 -36.74 -37.18
C ASN A 307 -46.35 -38.29 -37.26
N SER A 308 -47.10 -39.00 -36.40
CA SER A 308 -47.17 -40.47 -36.42
C SER A 308 -48.30 -41.06 -37.27
N LEU A 309 -49.05 -40.19 -37.97
CA LEU A 309 -50.05 -40.54 -38.97
C LEU A 309 -49.64 -39.89 -40.30
N ASP A 310 -49.47 -40.72 -41.33
CA ASP A 310 -49.18 -40.41 -42.74
C ASP A 310 -47.69 -40.40 -43.15
N ASN A 311 -47.21 -41.58 -43.56
CA ASN A 311 -45.95 -41.78 -44.30
C ASN A 311 -46.29 -42.24 -45.73
N GLU A 312 -46.51 -41.29 -46.64
CA GLU A 312 -46.24 -41.47 -48.07
C GLU A 312 -45.16 -40.46 -48.46
N LEU A 313 -43.96 -40.95 -48.79
CA LEU A 313 -42.87 -40.12 -49.29
C LEU A 313 -43.27 -39.51 -50.65
N PRO A 314 -43.21 -38.18 -50.84
CA PRO A 314 -43.66 -37.54 -52.08
C PRO A 314 -42.81 -37.94 -53.29
N ASP A 315 -43.38 -37.91 -54.50
CA ASP A 315 -42.70 -38.27 -55.76
C ASP A 315 -41.69 -37.19 -56.24
N SER A 316 -41.59 -36.05 -55.55
CA SER A 316 -40.66 -34.95 -55.85
C SER A 316 -40.04 -34.37 -54.58
N ILE A 317 -38.96 -33.59 -54.71
CA ILE A 317 -38.42 -32.74 -53.63
C ILE A 317 -39.22 -31.43 -53.54
N SER A 318 -39.23 -30.79 -52.37
CA SER A 318 -39.88 -29.50 -52.16
C SER A 318 -39.06 -28.33 -52.73
N ASP A 319 -39.70 -27.18 -52.93
CA ASP A 319 -39.01 -25.95 -53.33
C ASP A 319 -37.94 -25.53 -52.30
N GLU A 320 -38.19 -25.75 -51.00
CA GLU A 320 -37.26 -25.45 -49.92
C GLU A 320 -36.03 -26.36 -49.95
N GLU A 321 -36.23 -27.65 -50.21
CA GLU A 321 -35.16 -28.64 -50.39
C GLU A 321 -34.30 -28.31 -51.61
N ALA A 322 -34.94 -27.92 -52.72
CA ALA A 322 -34.23 -27.49 -53.92
C ALA A 322 -33.41 -26.22 -53.70
N GLU A 323 -33.91 -25.24 -52.95
CA GLU A 323 -33.15 -24.03 -52.62
C GLU A 323 -31.97 -24.35 -51.67
N ARG A 324 -32.14 -25.26 -50.68
CA ARG A 324 -31.01 -25.74 -49.84
C ARG A 324 -29.91 -26.38 -50.69
N LEU A 325 -30.27 -27.26 -51.63
CA LEU A 325 -29.32 -27.90 -52.54
C LEU A 325 -28.64 -26.90 -53.48
N LYS A 326 -29.36 -25.91 -54.01
CA LYS A 326 -28.77 -24.85 -54.84
C LYS A 326 -27.80 -23.96 -54.05
N ALA A 327 -28.11 -23.68 -52.78
CA ALA A 327 -27.22 -22.92 -51.91
C ALA A 327 -25.91 -23.69 -51.64
N ASP A 328 -26.00 -24.99 -51.36
CA ASP A 328 -24.81 -25.83 -51.18
C ASP A 328 -24.01 -25.98 -52.48
N LEU A 329 -24.69 -26.18 -53.62
CA LEU A 329 -24.06 -26.20 -54.94
C LEU A 329 -23.29 -24.89 -55.24
N LYS A 330 -23.85 -23.74 -54.85
CA LYS A 330 -23.19 -22.44 -54.98
C LYS A 330 -21.96 -22.33 -54.08
N ARG A 331 -22.00 -22.90 -52.87
CA ARG A 331 -20.85 -23.00 -51.97
C ARG A 331 -19.75 -23.88 -52.56
N LEU A 332 -20.10 -25.07 -53.06
CA LEU A 332 -19.17 -25.99 -53.71
C LEU A 332 -18.52 -25.37 -54.95
N ASN A 333 -19.28 -24.60 -55.73
CA ASN A 333 -18.73 -23.90 -56.88
C ASN A 333 -17.78 -22.74 -56.52
N ALA A 334 -17.80 -22.27 -55.28
CA ALA A 334 -16.80 -21.30 -54.80
C ALA A 334 -15.49 -21.97 -54.40
N ASP A 335 -15.46 -23.30 -54.26
CA ASP A 335 -14.25 -24.10 -54.03
C ASP A 335 -13.53 -24.36 -55.38
N PRO A 336 -12.31 -23.82 -55.59
CA PRO A 336 -11.56 -24.00 -56.83
C PRO A 336 -11.25 -25.47 -57.17
N GLU A 337 -11.14 -26.35 -56.18
CA GLU A 337 -10.87 -27.78 -56.40
C GLU A 337 -12.11 -28.54 -56.90
N TRP A 338 -13.30 -28.08 -56.53
CA TRP A 338 -14.56 -28.72 -56.93
C TRP A 338 -15.09 -28.22 -58.28
N ALA A 339 -15.04 -26.90 -58.52
CA ALA A 339 -15.66 -26.23 -59.66
C ALA A 339 -15.09 -26.66 -61.03
N GLY A 340 -13.80 -26.99 -61.11
CA GLY A 340 -13.10 -27.25 -62.38
C GLY A 340 -12.92 -25.99 -63.24
N GLU A 341 -12.32 -26.11 -64.43
CA GLU A 341 -11.99 -24.96 -65.30
C GLU A 341 -13.14 -24.49 -66.21
N ASP A 342 -14.14 -25.36 -66.43
CA ASP A 342 -15.08 -25.28 -67.55
C ASP A 342 -16.55 -25.08 -67.14
N GLY A 343 -16.87 -25.02 -65.84
CA GLY A 343 -18.20 -24.62 -65.32
C GLY A 343 -19.37 -25.58 -65.63
N LEU A 344 -19.13 -26.63 -66.39
CA LEU A 344 -20.12 -27.63 -66.83
C LEU A 344 -20.68 -28.45 -65.66
N ARG A 345 -19.89 -28.65 -64.59
CA ARG A 345 -20.33 -29.40 -63.40
C ARG A 345 -21.46 -28.71 -62.66
N TYR A 346 -21.34 -27.40 -62.44
CA TYR A 346 -22.37 -26.60 -61.79
C TYR A 346 -23.69 -26.68 -62.58
N GLN A 347 -23.64 -26.53 -63.90
CA GLN A 347 -24.82 -26.59 -64.76
C GLN A 347 -25.49 -27.97 -64.70
N ALA A 348 -24.72 -29.06 -64.80
CA ALA A 348 -25.25 -30.41 -64.76
C ALA A 348 -25.95 -30.74 -63.42
N PHE A 349 -25.37 -30.30 -62.30
CA PHE A 349 -25.95 -30.51 -60.97
C PHE A 349 -27.19 -29.61 -60.76
N PHE A 350 -27.16 -28.37 -61.22
CA PHE A 350 -28.30 -27.45 -61.16
C PHE A 350 -29.50 -27.98 -61.97
N GLU A 351 -29.26 -28.51 -63.18
CA GLU A 351 -30.30 -29.16 -63.98
C GLU A 351 -30.85 -30.42 -63.32
N ARG A 352 -30.00 -31.20 -62.63
CA ARG A 352 -30.43 -32.39 -61.89
C ARG A 352 -31.31 -32.05 -60.69
N ILE A 353 -31.03 -30.95 -59.98
CA ILE A 353 -31.89 -30.42 -58.91
C ILE A 353 -33.27 -30.04 -59.47
N ASN A 354 -33.33 -29.33 -60.60
CA ASN A 354 -34.61 -28.97 -61.22
C ASN A 354 -35.40 -30.22 -61.69
N LYS A 355 -34.71 -31.26 -62.19
CA LYS A 355 -35.37 -32.53 -62.53
C LYS A 355 -35.90 -33.28 -61.31
N ALA A 356 -35.25 -33.16 -60.16
CA ALA A 356 -35.76 -33.71 -58.91
C ALA A 356 -37.03 -32.97 -58.45
N LEU A 357 -37.08 -31.65 -58.65
CA LEU A 357 -38.27 -30.81 -58.41
C LEU A 357 -39.44 -31.24 -59.31
N GLU A 358 -39.15 -31.60 -60.56
CA GLU A 358 -40.13 -32.08 -61.54
C GLU A 358 -40.57 -33.55 -61.33
N GLY A 359 -40.03 -34.25 -60.33
CA GLY A 359 -40.41 -35.63 -59.98
C GLY A 359 -39.67 -36.72 -60.76
N GLY A 360 -38.49 -36.43 -61.30
CA GLY A 360 -37.65 -37.44 -61.95
C GLY A 360 -37.07 -38.44 -60.95
N SER A 361 -37.57 -39.69 -60.93
CA SER A 361 -37.21 -40.72 -59.94
C SER A 361 -35.71 -40.83 -59.59
N ASP A 362 -34.82 -40.93 -60.57
CA ASP A 362 -33.35 -40.99 -60.34
C ASP A 362 -32.79 -39.69 -59.75
N ALA A 363 -33.32 -38.55 -60.15
CA ALA A 363 -32.91 -37.24 -59.63
C ALA A 363 -33.43 -37.01 -58.21
N VAL A 364 -34.63 -37.51 -57.87
CA VAL A 364 -35.22 -37.42 -56.52
C VAL A 364 -34.44 -38.26 -55.53
N VAL A 365 -34.06 -39.50 -55.89
CA VAL A 365 -33.23 -40.36 -55.03
C VAL A 365 -31.88 -39.69 -54.75
N TRP A 366 -31.21 -39.21 -55.81
CA TRP A 366 -29.95 -38.50 -55.67
C TRP A 366 -30.06 -37.22 -54.81
N ALA A 367 -31.12 -36.43 -55.00
CA ALA A 367 -31.34 -35.22 -54.23
C ALA A 367 -31.57 -35.53 -52.74
N ARG A 368 -32.29 -36.61 -52.43
CA ARG A 368 -32.54 -37.06 -51.05
C ARG A 368 -31.28 -37.55 -50.35
N GLU A 369 -30.41 -38.26 -51.07
CA GLU A 369 -29.11 -38.66 -50.53
C GLU A 369 -28.26 -37.42 -50.19
N TRP A 370 -28.21 -36.41 -51.06
CA TRP A 370 -27.49 -35.17 -50.78
C TRP A 370 -28.11 -34.37 -49.62
N ILE A 371 -29.44 -34.29 -49.52
CA ILE A 371 -30.10 -33.66 -48.36
C ILE A 371 -29.75 -34.38 -47.06
N SER A 372 -29.75 -35.71 -47.06
CA SER A 372 -29.34 -36.52 -45.90
C SER A 372 -27.90 -36.22 -45.48
N ASP A 373 -26.98 -36.13 -46.44
CA ASP A 373 -25.57 -35.79 -46.16
C ASP A 373 -25.44 -34.37 -45.57
N LEU A 374 -26.26 -33.42 -46.04
CA LEU A 374 -26.28 -32.05 -45.51
C LEU A 374 -26.83 -31.99 -44.09
N ASP A 375 -27.86 -32.78 -43.78
CA ASP A 375 -28.43 -32.84 -42.45
C ASP A 375 -27.48 -33.53 -41.46
N ASP A 376 -26.76 -34.58 -41.89
CA ASP A 376 -25.69 -35.22 -41.09
C ASP A 376 -24.53 -34.24 -40.81
N GLN A 377 -24.13 -33.44 -41.80
CA GLN A 377 -23.11 -32.39 -41.60
C GLN A 377 -23.58 -31.29 -40.65
N ALA A 378 -24.83 -30.85 -40.76
CA ALA A 378 -25.41 -29.85 -39.87
C ALA A 378 -25.47 -30.37 -38.43
N LEU A 379 -25.85 -31.64 -38.23
CA LEU A 379 -25.86 -32.29 -36.92
C LEU A 379 -24.46 -32.37 -36.32
N ALA A 380 -23.45 -32.74 -37.13
CA ALA A 380 -22.06 -32.80 -36.68
C ALA A 380 -21.51 -31.41 -36.30
N GLN A 381 -21.87 -30.36 -37.06
CA GLN A 381 -21.51 -28.97 -36.71
C GLN A 381 -22.16 -28.52 -35.41
N GLN A 382 -23.45 -28.80 -35.23
CA GLN A 382 -24.18 -28.45 -34.01
C GLN A 382 -23.59 -29.14 -32.77
N GLN A 383 -23.18 -30.41 -32.90
CA GLN A 383 -22.48 -31.14 -31.84
C GLN A 383 -21.10 -30.52 -31.54
N ALA A 384 -20.32 -30.17 -32.55
CA ALA A 384 -19.03 -29.51 -32.37
C ALA A 384 -19.15 -28.13 -31.69
N GLU A 385 -20.16 -27.33 -32.05
CA GLU A 385 -20.45 -26.06 -31.39
C GLU A 385 -20.87 -26.25 -29.93
N LEU A 386 -21.69 -27.27 -29.64
CA LEU A 386 -22.09 -27.61 -28.28
C LEU A 386 -20.88 -28.03 -27.43
N GLU A 387 -19.97 -28.83 -27.99
CA GLU A 387 -18.73 -29.24 -27.33
C GLU A 387 -17.78 -28.06 -27.10
N ALA A 388 -17.63 -27.18 -28.10
CA ALA A 388 -16.83 -25.95 -27.96
C ALA A 388 -17.40 -25.03 -26.87
N LYS A 389 -18.73 -24.90 -26.80
CA LYS A 389 -19.41 -24.10 -25.76
C LYS A 389 -19.20 -24.70 -24.37
N LYS A 390 -19.33 -26.02 -24.21
CA LYS A 390 -19.02 -26.72 -22.95
C LYS A 390 -17.58 -26.51 -22.49
N LEU A 391 -16.62 -26.47 -23.42
CA LEU A 391 -15.21 -26.20 -23.10
C LEU A 391 -15.01 -24.77 -22.60
N ILE A 392 -15.64 -23.78 -23.24
CA ILE A 392 -15.60 -22.37 -22.82
C ILE A 392 -16.25 -22.19 -21.45
N ASP A 393 -17.41 -22.80 -21.23
CA ASP A 393 -18.12 -22.72 -19.95
C ASP A 393 -17.30 -23.39 -18.83
N ALA A 394 -16.68 -24.54 -19.09
CA ALA A 394 -15.78 -25.20 -18.15
C ALA A 394 -14.52 -24.36 -17.83
N GLU A 395 -13.97 -23.64 -18.81
CA GLU A 395 -12.84 -22.73 -18.60
C GLU A 395 -13.24 -21.52 -17.73
N ASN A 396 -14.43 -20.97 -17.97
CA ASN A 396 -14.99 -19.88 -17.17
C ASN A 396 -15.29 -20.30 -15.73
N GLU A 397 -15.90 -21.48 -15.52
CA GLU A 397 -16.10 -22.04 -14.18
C GLU A 397 -14.77 -22.29 -13.46
N ALA A 398 -13.77 -22.84 -14.15
CA ALA A 398 -12.43 -23.04 -13.57
C ALA A 398 -11.72 -21.72 -13.23
N LYS A 399 -12.01 -20.64 -13.96
CA LYS A 399 -11.50 -19.31 -13.66
C LYS A 399 -12.21 -18.69 -12.46
N GLN A 400 -13.53 -18.77 -12.43
CA GLN A 400 -14.33 -18.29 -11.30
C GLN A 400 -13.96 -19.01 -10.00
N LYS A 401 -13.79 -20.33 -10.05
CA LYS A 401 -13.34 -21.12 -8.89
C LYS A 401 -11.95 -20.71 -8.40
N ARG A 402 -11.02 -20.39 -9.31
CA ARG A 402 -9.70 -19.83 -8.95
C ARG A 402 -9.83 -18.46 -8.28
N ASP A 403 -10.68 -17.59 -8.81
CA ASP A 403 -10.89 -16.25 -8.25
C ASP A 403 -11.57 -16.33 -6.87
N GLU A 404 -12.51 -17.26 -6.67
CA GLU A 404 -13.14 -17.56 -5.38
C GLU A 404 -12.15 -18.16 -4.38
N GLU A 405 -11.26 -19.07 -4.81
CA GLU A 405 -10.18 -19.62 -3.99
C GLU A 405 -9.18 -18.53 -3.56
N VAL A 406 -8.84 -17.59 -4.45
CA VAL A 406 -7.99 -16.44 -4.16
C VAL A 406 -8.66 -15.50 -3.16
N LEU A 407 -9.95 -15.22 -3.33
CA LEU A 407 -10.71 -14.38 -2.40
C LEU A 407 -10.85 -15.06 -1.03
N ALA A 408 -11.11 -16.37 -0.99
CA ALA A 408 -11.16 -17.15 0.25
C ALA A 408 -9.80 -17.17 0.96
N ALA A 409 -8.69 -17.32 0.23
CA ALA A 409 -7.34 -17.25 0.78
C ALA A 409 -7.04 -15.87 1.39
N ARG A 410 -7.37 -14.77 0.70
CA ARG A 410 -7.25 -13.40 1.23
C ARG A 410 -8.07 -13.21 2.51
N THR A 411 -9.30 -13.74 2.53
CA THR A 411 -10.23 -13.59 3.66
C THR A 411 -9.80 -14.42 4.88
N ALA A 412 -9.06 -15.51 4.66
CA ALA A 412 -8.51 -16.38 5.70
C ALA A 412 -7.10 -15.99 6.18
N GLY A 413 -6.52 -14.89 5.67
CA GLY A 413 -5.14 -14.48 6.01
C GLY A 413 -4.06 -15.39 5.42
N ILE A 414 -4.40 -16.17 4.39
CA ILE A 414 -3.51 -17.09 3.68
C ILE A 414 -2.86 -16.33 2.51
N ALA A 415 -1.54 -16.34 2.43
CA ALA A 415 -0.79 -15.65 1.39
C ALA A 415 -1.10 -16.23 0.00
N GLU A 416 -1.39 -15.36 -0.97
CA GLU A 416 -1.71 -15.75 -2.37
C GLU A 416 -0.61 -16.58 -3.02
N ASN A 417 0.64 -16.29 -2.67
CA ASN A 417 1.78 -17.06 -3.14
C ASN A 417 1.93 -18.29 -2.25
N LYS A 418 1.73 -19.47 -2.84
CA LYS A 418 1.84 -20.75 -2.12
C LYS A 418 3.22 -20.95 -1.45
N MET A 419 4.30 -20.40 -2.03
CA MET A 419 5.62 -20.40 -1.40
C MET A 419 5.70 -19.46 -0.20
N MET A 420 5.04 -18.30 -0.28
CA MET A 420 4.92 -17.38 0.85
C MET A 420 4.15 -18.04 1.99
N GLN A 421 3.06 -18.76 1.69
CA GLN A 421 2.34 -19.50 2.72
C GLN A 421 3.20 -20.60 3.35
N ALA A 422 3.94 -21.38 2.55
CA ALA A 422 4.85 -22.40 3.08
C ALA A 422 5.93 -21.79 3.99
N TRP A 423 6.42 -20.59 3.67
CA TRP A 423 7.36 -19.86 4.51
C TRP A 423 6.71 -19.34 5.79
N LEU A 424 5.54 -18.69 5.72
CA LEU A 424 4.82 -18.20 6.90
C LEU A 424 4.49 -19.34 7.87
N ASP A 425 4.16 -20.52 7.36
CA ASP A 425 3.92 -21.74 8.13
C ASP A 425 5.17 -22.30 8.82
N THR A 426 6.36 -21.74 8.57
CA THR A 426 7.61 -22.07 9.30
C THR A 426 7.91 -21.08 10.43
N LEU A 427 7.26 -19.91 10.44
CA LEU A 427 7.51 -18.83 11.39
C LEU A 427 6.62 -18.92 12.62
N GLU A 428 7.16 -18.58 13.79
CA GLU A 428 6.41 -18.58 15.07
C GLU A 428 5.57 -17.31 15.23
N ASN A 429 6.10 -16.17 14.80
CA ASN A 429 5.41 -14.87 14.76
C ASN A 429 5.48 -14.30 13.33
N PRO A 430 4.55 -14.65 12.43
CA PRO A 430 4.58 -14.23 11.03
C PRO A 430 4.40 -12.72 10.82
N GLU A 431 3.77 -12.02 11.77
CA GLU A 431 3.54 -10.56 11.78
C GLU A 431 4.86 -9.75 11.76
N ASP A 432 5.95 -10.32 12.30
CA ASP A 432 7.24 -9.65 12.48
C ASP A 432 8.17 -9.80 11.25
N SER A 433 7.70 -10.46 10.20
CA SER A 433 8.52 -10.89 9.07
C SER A 433 8.46 -9.92 7.87
N ASN A 434 9.54 -9.84 7.09
CA ASN A 434 9.63 -8.96 5.93
C ASN A 434 9.93 -9.74 4.63
N ASN A 435 9.75 -9.08 3.48
CA ASN A 435 9.93 -9.72 2.17
C ASN A 435 11.38 -10.17 1.87
N ILE A 436 12.38 -9.61 2.57
CA ILE A 436 13.79 -10.01 2.40
C ILE A 436 14.01 -11.40 2.99
N ASP A 437 13.43 -11.67 4.17
CA ASP A 437 13.53 -12.95 4.87
C ASP A 437 12.84 -14.07 4.08
N PHE A 438 11.70 -13.77 3.45
CA PHE A 438 11.03 -14.68 2.51
C PHE A 438 11.94 -15.04 1.32
N MET A 439 12.53 -14.03 0.66
CA MET A 439 13.37 -14.25 -0.52
C MET A 439 14.66 -15.01 -0.18
N ALA A 440 15.23 -14.80 1.01
CA ALA A 440 16.35 -15.58 1.52
C ALA A 440 15.96 -17.06 1.72
N TRP A 441 14.83 -17.31 2.37
CA TRP A 441 14.32 -18.67 2.59
C TRP A 441 14.05 -19.42 1.28
N VAL A 442 13.43 -18.76 0.28
CA VAL A 442 13.20 -19.35 -1.05
C VAL A 442 14.53 -19.67 -1.75
N SER A 443 15.53 -18.81 -1.61
CA SER A 443 16.85 -19.01 -2.20
C SER A 443 17.57 -20.22 -1.61
N ASP A 444 17.51 -20.38 -0.28
CA ASP A 444 18.12 -21.52 0.41
C ASP A 444 17.47 -22.86 0.00
N ARG A 445 16.13 -22.90 -0.02
CA ARG A 445 15.38 -24.08 -0.46
C ARG A 445 15.65 -24.41 -1.92
N ARG A 446 15.75 -23.39 -2.80
CA ARG A 446 16.11 -23.60 -4.21
C ARG A 446 17.50 -24.21 -4.34
N GLY A 447 18.47 -23.71 -3.58
CA GLY A 447 19.83 -24.24 -3.56
C GLY A 447 19.91 -25.70 -3.13
N GLU A 448 19.06 -26.14 -2.19
CA GLU A 448 18.98 -27.54 -1.77
C GLU A 448 18.26 -28.42 -2.78
N PHE A 449 17.11 -27.95 -3.29
CA PHE A 449 16.32 -28.65 -4.30
C PHE A 449 17.15 -28.96 -5.55
N LEU A 450 17.91 -27.98 -6.04
CA LEU A 450 18.74 -28.12 -7.23
C LEU A 450 19.88 -29.13 -7.08
N LYS A 451 20.29 -29.51 -5.87
CA LYS A 451 21.30 -30.57 -5.67
C LYS A 451 20.78 -31.94 -6.08
N ASN A 452 19.47 -32.14 -6.00
CA ASN A 452 18.80 -33.42 -6.23
C ASN A 452 17.83 -33.39 -7.43
N TRP A 453 17.70 -32.24 -8.09
CA TRP A 453 16.84 -32.06 -9.25
C TRP A 453 17.56 -32.48 -10.54
N ASN A 454 16.95 -33.41 -11.27
CA ASN A 454 17.51 -33.94 -12.53
C ASN A 454 16.83 -33.36 -13.80
N GLY A 455 15.85 -32.46 -13.65
CA GLY A 455 15.14 -31.83 -14.76
C GLY A 455 15.76 -30.49 -15.19
N ALA A 456 15.24 -29.90 -16.26
CA ALA A 456 15.67 -28.57 -16.69
C ALA A 456 15.09 -27.48 -15.76
N GLU A 457 15.94 -26.54 -15.34
CA GLU A 457 15.49 -25.38 -14.58
C GLU A 457 14.59 -24.49 -15.45
N GLY A 458 13.41 -24.13 -14.93
CA GLY A 458 12.40 -23.35 -15.66
C GLY A 458 11.44 -24.16 -16.52
N SER A 459 11.47 -25.50 -16.47
CA SER A 459 10.42 -26.32 -17.10
C SER A 459 9.09 -26.20 -16.35
N PRO A 460 7.94 -26.53 -16.99
CA PRO A 460 6.65 -26.54 -16.29
C PRO A 460 6.63 -27.45 -15.04
N GLU A 461 7.39 -28.54 -15.07
CA GLU A 461 7.51 -29.50 -13.97
C GLU A 461 8.41 -28.98 -12.83
N TYR A 462 9.39 -28.13 -13.14
CA TYR A 462 10.34 -27.57 -12.17
C TYR A 462 9.63 -26.78 -11.07
N LEU A 463 8.72 -25.87 -11.43
CA LEU A 463 8.02 -25.02 -10.46
C LEU A 463 7.13 -25.85 -9.53
N THR A 464 6.46 -26.87 -10.07
CA THR A 464 5.59 -27.76 -9.31
C THR A 464 6.41 -28.59 -8.33
N ALA A 465 7.48 -29.24 -8.80
CA ALA A 465 8.35 -30.05 -7.96
C ALA A 465 9.08 -29.23 -6.88
N PHE A 466 9.49 -28.00 -7.21
CA PHE A 466 10.14 -27.10 -6.26
C PHE A 466 9.17 -26.65 -5.17
N TYR A 467 7.90 -26.39 -5.52
CA TYR A 467 6.86 -26.07 -4.56
C TYR A 467 6.55 -27.25 -3.62
N GLU A 468 6.38 -28.45 -4.16
CA GLU A 468 6.13 -29.66 -3.35
C GLU A 468 7.28 -29.93 -2.37
N TYR A 469 8.53 -29.80 -2.82
CA TYR A 469 9.71 -29.89 -1.96
C TYR A 469 9.66 -28.88 -0.80
N SER A 470 9.39 -27.61 -1.12
CA SER A 470 9.39 -26.53 -0.13
C SER A 470 8.23 -26.64 0.86
N ARG A 471 7.09 -27.16 0.42
CA ARG A 471 5.93 -27.42 1.29
C ARG A 471 6.18 -28.60 2.23
N ALA A 472 6.73 -29.70 1.73
CA ALA A 472 7.07 -30.86 2.55
C ALA A 472 8.06 -30.48 3.67
N TRP A 473 9.04 -29.64 3.34
CA TRP A 473 9.97 -29.09 4.32
C TRP A 473 9.26 -28.25 5.39
N ALA A 474 8.34 -27.37 4.98
CA ALA A 474 7.57 -26.53 5.90
C ALA A 474 6.68 -27.34 6.85
N ASP A 475 6.03 -28.38 6.35
CA ASP A 475 5.17 -29.26 7.16
C ASP A 475 5.98 -30.06 8.20
N GLU A 476 7.21 -30.48 7.88
CA GLU A 476 8.12 -31.12 8.83
C GLU A 476 8.53 -30.17 9.97
N HIS A 477 8.85 -28.92 9.63
CA HIS A 477 9.23 -27.89 10.62
C HIS A 477 8.04 -27.44 11.47
N LEU A 478 6.85 -27.34 10.88
CA LEU A 478 5.62 -27.10 11.63
C LEU A 478 5.34 -28.24 12.62
N ALA A 479 5.51 -29.49 12.18
CA ALA A 479 5.32 -30.66 13.04
C ALA A 479 6.34 -30.70 14.20
N ASP A 480 7.60 -30.32 13.97
CA ASP A 480 8.61 -30.22 15.04
C ASP A 480 8.30 -29.11 16.05
N ARG A 481 7.79 -27.96 15.60
CA ARG A 481 7.35 -26.90 16.49
C ARG A 481 6.14 -27.32 17.34
N LEU A 482 5.16 -27.98 16.72
CA LEU A 482 4.01 -28.52 17.45
C LEU A 482 4.41 -29.62 18.44
N ARG A 483 5.45 -30.42 18.13
CA ARG A 483 6.01 -31.42 19.04
C ARG A 483 6.78 -30.81 20.22
N ASN A 484 7.45 -29.67 20.02
CA ASN A 484 8.29 -29.02 21.04
C ASN A 484 7.56 -27.99 21.89
N LYS A 485 6.25 -27.78 21.67
CA LYS A 485 5.43 -26.90 22.50
C LYS A 485 5.08 -27.63 23.80
N GLU A 486 5.79 -27.33 24.89
CA GLU A 486 5.46 -27.87 26.23
C GLU A 486 3.99 -27.57 26.59
N PRO A 487 3.28 -28.48 27.30
CA PRO A 487 1.91 -28.23 27.71
C PRO A 487 1.87 -27.03 28.67
N ALA A 488 1.15 -25.98 28.26
CA ALA A 488 0.97 -24.77 29.03
C ALA A 488 0.47 -25.09 30.44
N GLN A 489 1.24 -24.67 31.45
CA GLN A 489 0.77 -24.64 32.83
C GLN A 489 -0.37 -23.63 32.94
N ASN A 490 -1.51 -24.09 33.46
CA ASN A 490 -2.61 -23.24 33.91
C ASN A 490 -2.08 -22.17 34.87
N SER A 491 -2.25 -20.89 34.52
CA SER A 491 -2.42 -19.82 35.49
C SER A 491 -3.68 -19.04 35.12
N ASP A 492 -4.79 -19.44 35.75
CA ASP A 492 -5.97 -18.62 35.91
C ASP A 492 -5.58 -17.31 36.64
N ASN A 493 -5.88 -16.15 36.03
CA ASN A 493 -6.44 -14.94 36.63
C ASN A 493 -6.05 -13.68 35.85
N GLU A 494 -7.07 -13.04 35.26
CA GLU A 494 -7.41 -11.59 35.32
C GLU A 494 -8.23 -11.24 34.07
N GLU A 495 -9.55 -11.42 34.15
CA GLU A 495 -10.56 -10.37 34.41
C GLU A 495 -10.89 -9.51 33.18
N PHE A 496 -12.02 -9.85 32.56
CA PHE A 496 -12.73 -9.05 31.57
C PHE A 496 -13.04 -7.66 32.14
N LYS A 497 -12.54 -6.60 31.50
CA LYS A 497 -13.04 -5.24 31.68
C LYS A 497 -13.82 -4.80 30.46
N GLU A 498 -15.14 -4.82 30.62
CA GLU A 498 -16.11 -4.09 29.82
C GLU A 498 -15.71 -2.61 29.73
N LEU A 499 -15.62 -2.07 28.51
CA LEU A 499 -15.49 -0.64 28.29
C LEU A 499 -16.83 0.04 28.60
N ASN A 500 -16.88 0.63 29.78
CA ASN A 500 -17.94 1.56 30.19
C ASN A 500 -17.96 2.78 29.28
N ALA A 501 -19.17 3.11 28.83
CA ALA A 501 -19.55 4.39 28.24
C ALA A 501 -19.23 5.56 29.21
N PRO A 502 -18.79 6.72 28.70
CA PRO A 502 -18.82 7.95 29.47
C PRO A 502 -20.16 8.66 29.25
N THR A 503 -21.00 8.69 30.29
CA THR A 503 -21.95 9.77 30.50
C THR A 503 -21.38 10.64 31.62
N GLU A 504 -20.88 11.82 31.28
CA GLU A 504 -20.96 12.96 32.17
C GLU A 504 -21.12 14.23 31.33
N VAL A 505 -22.17 14.95 31.69
CA VAL A 505 -22.74 16.10 31.01
C VAL A 505 -22.04 17.31 31.61
N GLU A 506 -21.27 18.04 30.80
CA GLU A 506 -20.78 19.37 31.18
C GLU A 506 -21.50 20.40 30.32
N ASP A 507 -22.29 21.24 31.00
CA ASP A 507 -23.15 22.28 30.46
C ASP A 507 -22.38 23.25 29.56
N LEU A 508 -22.75 23.31 28.27
CA LEU A 508 -22.48 24.45 27.41
C LEU A 508 -23.76 25.23 27.17
N GLN A 509 -23.90 26.34 27.90
CA GLN A 509 -24.78 27.43 27.55
C GLN A 509 -24.36 28.06 26.20
N PRO A 510 -25.29 28.68 25.47
CA PRO A 510 -25.14 29.01 24.06
C PRO A 510 -24.31 30.29 23.88
N SER A 511 -23.17 30.17 23.20
CA SER A 511 -22.47 31.35 22.67
C SER A 511 -23.14 31.79 21.37
N THR A 512 -23.89 32.88 21.45
CA THR A 512 -24.40 33.65 20.32
C THR A 512 -23.25 34.28 19.53
N THR A 513 -23.08 33.86 18.27
CA THR A 513 -22.46 34.68 17.23
C THR A 513 -23.28 34.57 15.94
N ASN A 514 -24.07 35.61 15.68
CA ASN A 514 -24.62 36.01 14.37
C ASN A 514 -23.43 36.26 13.39
N ASP A 515 -23.51 36.23 12.07
CA ASP A 515 -24.52 35.93 11.05
C ASP A 515 -23.73 35.98 9.73
N GLU A 516 -23.78 34.94 8.90
CA GLU A 516 -23.56 34.92 7.44
C GLU A 516 -23.49 33.44 6.97
N GLY A 517 -24.51 32.65 7.34
CA GLY A 517 -24.66 31.28 6.84
C GLY A 517 -26.01 31.15 6.15
N ASN A 518 -26.10 30.31 5.12
CA ASN A 518 -27.28 30.23 4.27
C ASN A 518 -28.58 30.08 5.07
N GLN A 519 -29.53 31.01 4.89
CA GLN A 519 -30.80 31.01 5.62
C GLN A 519 -31.63 29.75 5.33
N LEU A 520 -31.47 29.16 4.14
CA LEU A 520 -32.13 27.91 3.78
C LEU A 520 -31.59 26.73 4.61
N TYR A 521 -30.28 26.64 4.81
CA TYR A 521 -29.69 25.58 5.63
C TYR A 521 -30.07 25.72 7.10
N ARG A 522 -30.14 26.95 7.61
CA ARG A 522 -30.59 27.21 9.00
C ARG A 522 -32.03 26.78 9.23
N SER A 523 -32.96 27.12 8.33
CA SER A 523 -34.38 26.76 8.49
C SER A 523 -34.62 25.25 8.48
N VAL A 524 -33.77 24.50 7.75
CA VAL A 524 -33.75 23.04 7.75
C VAL A 524 -33.20 22.48 9.07
N ILE A 525 -32.05 22.98 9.53
CA ILE A 525 -31.42 22.56 10.79
C ILE A 525 -32.32 22.86 11.99
N GLU A 526 -33.03 23.99 11.97
CA GLU A 526 -33.99 24.39 13.02
C GLU A 526 -35.32 23.61 12.94
N GLY A 527 -35.48 22.69 11.98
CA GLY A 527 -36.66 21.85 11.84
C GLY A 527 -37.93 22.61 11.43
N GLN A 528 -37.79 23.83 10.92
CA GLN A 528 -38.91 24.70 10.53
C GLN A 528 -39.54 24.28 9.20
N VAL A 529 -38.83 23.48 8.40
CA VAL A 529 -39.26 23.02 7.08
C VAL A 529 -39.24 21.49 7.03
N LYS A 530 -40.33 20.90 6.51
CA LYS A 530 -40.43 19.46 6.27
C LYS A 530 -39.86 19.10 4.91
N VAL A 531 -39.19 17.96 4.81
CA VAL A 531 -38.67 17.44 3.52
C VAL A 531 -39.80 17.30 2.50
N ASN A 532 -39.60 17.94 1.34
CA ASN A 532 -40.37 17.71 0.12
C ASN A 532 -39.43 17.85 -1.10
N LEU A 533 -39.91 17.46 -2.29
CA LEU A 533 -39.13 17.50 -3.53
C LEU A 533 -38.62 18.92 -3.86
N GLU A 534 -39.46 19.93 -3.65
CA GLU A 534 -39.14 21.33 -3.95
C GLU A 534 -38.01 21.89 -3.04
N LEU A 535 -37.99 21.49 -1.76
CA LEU A 535 -36.94 21.85 -0.81
C LEU A 535 -35.60 21.17 -1.15
N LEU A 536 -35.64 19.91 -1.59
CA LEU A 536 -34.43 19.18 -2.00
C LEU A 536 -33.81 19.79 -3.26
N GLU A 537 -34.63 20.23 -4.21
CA GLU A 537 -34.17 20.98 -5.39
C GLU A 537 -33.54 22.32 -4.99
N GLN A 538 -34.19 23.08 -4.11
CA GLN A 538 -33.65 24.36 -3.64
C GLN A 538 -32.30 24.21 -2.90
N ILE A 539 -32.16 23.16 -2.08
CA ILE A 539 -30.92 22.89 -1.34
C ILE A 539 -29.82 22.41 -2.28
N ARG A 540 -30.16 21.64 -3.31
CA ARG A 540 -29.21 21.26 -4.35
C ARG A 540 -28.71 22.47 -5.14
N ASP A 541 -29.62 23.33 -5.59
CA ASP A 541 -29.27 24.54 -6.36
C ASP A 541 -28.40 25.49 -5.54
N GLU A 542 -28.60 25.53 -4.23
CA GLU A 542 -27.83 26.35 -3.32
C GLU A 542 -26.47 25.72 -2.97
N ALA A 543 -26.40 24.39 -2.87
CA ALA A 543 -25.14 23.65 -2.68
C ALA A 543 -24.22 23.73 -3.91
N GLU A 544 -24.80 23.78 -5.11
CA GLU A 544 -24.04 23.98 -6.35
C GLU A 544 -23.38 25.37 -6.41
N LYS A 545 -23.87 26.38 -5.66
CA LYS A 545 -23.27 27.73 -5.60
C LYS A 545 -22.09 27.81 -4.63
N ASP A 546 -22.16 27.12 -3.49
CA ASP A 546 -21.06 27.03 -2.53
C ASP A 546 -21.04 25.68 -1.80
N LEU A 547 -20.20 24.77 -2.29
CA LEU A 547 -19.99 23.44 -1.68
C LEU A 547 -19.23 23.49 -0.34
N ASN A 548 -18.64 24.63 0.04
CA ASN A 548 -17.87 24.76 1.28
C ASN A 548 -18.66 25.47 2.41
N ASP A 549 -19.96 25.73 2.24
CA ASP A 549 -20.77 26.34 3.29
C ASP A 549 -20.79 25.43 4.54
N PRO A 550 -20.38 25.94 5.72
CA PRO A 550 -20.29 25.15 6.94
C PRO A 550 -21.64 24.59 7.42
N LEU A 551 -22.76 25.12 6.94
CA LEU A 551 -24.12 24.69 7.28
C LEU A 551 -24.71 23.66 6.30
N LEU A 552 -24.05 23.37 5.18
CA LEU A 552 -24.53 22.43 4.18
C LEU A 552 -24.62 20.99 4.73
N ILE A 553 -23.54 20.50 5.33
CA ILE A 553 -23.48 19.13 5.89
C ILE A 553 -24.53 18.95 7.01
N PRO A 554 -24.64 19.87 7.99
CA PRO A 554 -25.70 19.79 9.00
C PRO A 554 -27.12 19.78 8.40
N ALA A 555 -27.40 20.61 7.39
CA ALA A 555 -28.72 20.66 6.77
C ALA A 555 -29.07 19.37 6.02
N VAL A 556 -28.14 18.82 5.23
CA VAL A 556 -28.35 17.55 4.50
C VAL A 556 -28.55 16.39 5.47
N THR A 557 -27.82 16.37 6.58
CA THR A 557 -27.96 15.34 7.62
C THR A 557 -29.37 15.34 8.22
N GLU A 558 -29.94 16.53 8.48
CA GLU A 558 -31.28 16.65 9.04
C GLU A 558 -32.37 16.23 8.04
N LEU A 559 -32.23 16.55 6.75
CA LEU A 559 -33.15 16.05 5.71
C LEU A 559 -33.11 14.52 5.62
N LEU A 560 -31.92 13.93 5.71
CA LEU A 560 -31.74 12.50 5.64
C LEU A 560 -32.42 11.79 6.82
N ASN A 561 -32.31 12.36 8.02
CA ASN A 561 -33.05 11.89 9.21
C ASN A 561 -34.56 11.96 9.01
N GLN A 562 -35.08 13.06 8.42
CA GLN A 562 -36.51 13.20 8.14
C GLN A 562 -37.00 12.19 7.09
N VAL A 563 -36.21 11.90 6.05
CA VAL A 563 -36.54 10.87 5.05
C VAL A 563 -36.57 9.48 5.68
N GLN A 564 -35.56 9.12 6.47
CA GLN A 564 -35.52 7.85 7.19
C GLN A 564 -36.70 7.67 8.14
N LYS A 565 -37.14 8.76 8.78
CA LYS A 565 -38.33 8.74 9.63
C LYS A 565 -39.62 8.54 8.83
N MET A 566 -39.74 9.13 7.63
CA MET A 566 -40.87 8.89 6.74
C MET A 566 -40.90 7.48 6.16
N GLU A 567 -39.74 6.88 5.88
CA GLU A 567 -39.62 5.48 5.46
C GLU A 567 -40.04 4.52 6.60
N ALA A 568 -39.63 4.81 7.83
CA ALA A 568 -40.02 4.04 9.01
C ALA A 568 -41.51 4.17 9.38
N GLU A 569 -42.17 5.29 9.04
CA GLU A 569 -43.60 5.50 9.25
C GLU A 569 -44.49 4.93 8.11
N ASN A 570 -43.90 4.52 6.97
CA ASN A 570 -44.59 3.92 5.82
C ASN A 570 -44.42 2.38 5.70
N ILE A 571 -43.81 1.74 6.70
CA ILE A 571 -43.73 0.28 6.91
C ILE A 571 -44.68 -0.08 8.05
#